data_AF-A0A0N1PED1-F1
#
_entry.id   AF-A0A0N1PED1-F1
#
_cell.length_a   1.000
_cell.length_b   1.000
_cell.length_c   1.000
_cell.angle_alpha   90.00
_cell.angle_beta   90.00
_cell.angle_gamma   90.00
#
_symmetry.space_group_name_H-M   'P 1'
#
loop_
_entity.id
_entity.type
_entity.pdbx_description
1 polymer ?
#
loop_
_entity_poly.entity_id
_entity_poly.type
_entity_poly.pdbx_seq_one_letter_code
_entity_poly.pdbx_strand_id
1 'polypeptide(L)'
;MRPFALSSCASVVPAMWAASRTFVAQPTPLLRGLEQVQDVPTSTDRKPTGMHRGPGKRQTAPKEAAQYQFIKKWDLQMRESWDDLEPFKGLPKPKAQFGNEAAEVIWPYTLLLEHVIKVHPYTKSIYIYYSQRQSSTQGALAANVAKRVAQEYLIPITFHNSHVYVETEMLLEYSETPWVVVNCLDGAHQVLPIKPQESQSVKEGAEEVLNAIVQACDTMGNSVKDPKEAMRILSERPMQNQYVRVNYQWYGDTPEERMSHLVKWDFEPEEVTPQLHSRTKHVLDWMNYDGNLPTHNSVRINVRREAARMRKPNIASGPRTFFNSAGARANARTARFNNSRAPQ
;
A
#
# COMPACT_ATOMS: atom_id res chain seq x y z
N MET A 1 53.61 25.16 12.16
CA MET A 1 52.45 24.44 11.58
C MET A 1 51.32 24.53 12.59
N ARG A 2 50.25 25.26 12.26
CA ARG A 2 49.11 25.55 13.15
C ARG A 2 48.10 24.39 13.11
N PRO A 3 47.47 24.00 14.22
CA PRO A 3 46.36 23.06 14.19
C PRO A 3 45.10 23.79 13.70
N PHE A 4 44.42 23.19 12.73
CA PHE A 4 43.10 23.64 12.31
C PHE A 4 42.05 23.12 13.30
N ALA A 5 41.42 24.06 14.02
CA ALA A 5 40.15 23.85 14.68
C ALA A 5 39.03 24.26 13.71
N LEU A 6 38.07 23.37 13.48
CA LEU A 6 36.76 23.65 12.88
C LEU A 6 35.76 22.78 13.65
N SER A 7 35.09 23.35 14.65
CA SER A 7 33.83 24.10 14.56
C SER A 7 32.62 23.16 14.46
N SER A 8 31.87 23.11 15.57
CA SER A 8 30.58 22.44 15.71
C SER A 8 29.55 23.07 14.79
N CYS A 9 28.85 22.26 14.00
CA CYS A 9 27.52 22.60 13.50
C CYS A 9 26.54 21.59 14.06
N ALA A 10 25.81 22.01 15.09
CA ALA A 10 24.60 21.35 15.54
C ALA A 10 23.46 21.59 14.54
N SER A 11 22.67 20.54 14.34
CA SER A 11 21.23 20.52 14.03
C SER A 11 20.70 21.30 12.82
N VAL A 12 20.35 20.59 11.74
CA VAL A 12 19.04 20.73 11.06
C VAL A 12 18.64 19.39 10.42
N VAL A 13 18.25 18.40 11.22
CA VAL A 13 17.28 17.37 10.77
C VAL A 13 16.33 17.03 11.92
N PRO A 14 15.32 17.88 12.20
CA PRO A 14 14.11 17.36 12.82
C PRO A 14 12.87 18.02 12.22
N ALA A 15 12.44 17.59 11.04
CA ALA A 15 11.18 18.09 10.47
C ALA A 15 10.35 17.03 9.71
N MET A 16 10.96 15.93 9.24
CA MET A 16 10.20 14.89 8.51
C MET A 16 9.78 13.68 9.35
N TRP A 17 10.26 13.55 10.60
CA TRP A 17 9.99 12.38 11.45
C TRP A 17 8.91 12.62 12.52
N ALA A 18 8.34 13.82 12.60
CA ALA A 18 7.30 14.15 13.58
C ALA A 18 5.87 13.90 13.07
N ALA A 19 5.68 13.71 11.76
CA ALA A 19 4.35 13.61 11.14
C ALA A 19 3.69 12.22 11.29
N SER A 20 4.44 11.19 11.68
CA SER A 20 3.93 9.81 11.85
C SER A 20 3.43 9.50 13.26
N ARG A 21 3.57 10.42 14.23
CA ARG A 21 3.21 10.20 15.65
C ARG A 21 1.89 10.82 16.11
N THR A 22 1.20 11.55 15.25
CA THR A 22 -0.14 12.05 15.57
C THR A 22 -1.18 11.00 15.18
N PHE A 23 -1.52 10.15 16.16
CA PHE A 23 -2.77 9.39 16.14
C PHE A 23 -3.93 10.39 16.21
N VAL A 24 -4.34 10.91 15.06
CA VAL A 24 -5.63 11.58 14.94
C VAL A 24 -6.59 10.50 14.45
N ALA A 25 -7.20 9.80 15.40
CA ALA A 25 -8.54 9.27 15.15
C ALA A 25 -9.38 10.50 14.80
N GLN A 26 -9.58 10.77 13.50
CA GLN A 26 -10.49 11.82 13.09
C GLN A 26 -11.89 11.31 13.41
N PRO A 27 -12.62 11.92 14.36
CA PRO A 27 -14.03 11.62 14.50
C PRO A 27 -14.71 12.02 13.19
N THR A 28 -15.39 11.06 12.57
CA THR A 28 -16.24 11.23 11.40
C THR A 28 -17.10 12.50 11.53
N PRO A 29 -17.03 13.45 10.58
CA PRO A 29 -17.87 14.64 10.61
C PRO A 29 -19.31 14.27 10.18
N LEU A 30 -20.08 13.69 11.11
CA LEU A 30 -21.47 13.21 10.93
C LEU A 30 -22.50 14.26 10.46
N LEU A 31 -22.09 15.49 10.12
CA LEU A 31 -23.01 16.62 9.90
C LEU A 31 -22.74 17.46 8.65
N ARG A 32 -21.72 17.18 7.84
CA ARG A 32 -21.50 17.92 6.57
C ARG A 32 -22.20 17.23 5.41
N GLY A 33 -23.43 17.67 5.08
CA GLY A 33 -24.10 17.26 3.84
C GLY A 33 -25.63 17.22 3.90
N LEU A 34 -26.24 17.24 5.08
CA LEU A 34 -27.71 17.25 5.24
C LEU A 34 -28.37 18.50 4.63
N GLU A 35 -27.64 19.60 4.50
CA GLU A 35 -28.10 20.82 3.81
C GLU A 35 -28.37 20.56 2.31
N GLN A 36 -27.63 19.65 1.66
CA GLN A 36 -27.82 19.30 0.24
C GLN A 36 -29.03 18.39 -0.02
N VAL A 37 -29.60 17.78 1.03
CA VAL A 37 -30.80 16.95 0.92
C VAL A 37 -32.07 17.81 0.78
N GLN A 38 -32.02 19.09 1.16
CA GLN A 38 -33.14 20.02 1.05
C GLN A 38 -33.27 20.68 -0.33
N ASP A 39 -32.20 20.65 -1.14
CA ASP A 39 -32.18 21.22 -2.50
C ASP A 39 -32.82 20.25 -3.51
N VAL A 40 -34.12 20.42 -3.73
CA VAL A 40 -34.86 19.69 -4.78
C VAL A 40 -34.86 20.54 -6.07
N PRO A 41 -34.38 20.00 -7.21
CA PRO A 41 -34.38 20.73 -8.48
C PRO A 41 -35.80 21.02 -8.97
N THR A 42 -35.98 22.17 -9.62
CA THR A 42 -37.28 22.65 -10.13
C THR A 42 -37.77 21.73 -11.26
N SER A 43 -38.95 21.11 -11.13
CA SER A 43 -39.47 20.08 -12.06
C SER A 43 -39.54 20.58 -13.52
N THR A 44 -39.03 19.79 -14.48
CA THR A 44 -39.04 20.11 -15.91
C THR A 44 -40.33 19.73 -16.64
N ASP A 45 -41.14 18.86 -16.04
CA ASP A 45 -42.21 18.14 -16.75
C ASP A 45 -43.59 18.75 -16.56
N ARG A 46 -43.79 19.52 -15.48
CA ARG A 46 -45.06 20.21 -15.21
C ARG A 46 -45.13 21.58 -15.89
N LYS A 47 -46.15 21.78 -16.74
CA LYS A 47 -46.58 23.12 -17.16
C LYS A 47 -47.17 23.87 -15.95
N PRO A 48 -46.88 25.17 -15.78
CA PRO A 48 -47.47 25.95 -14.70
C PRO A 48 -49.00 25.97 -14.83
N THR A 49 -49.71 25.51 -13.80
CA THR A 49 -51.17 25.57 -13.72
C THR A 49 -51.57 26.81 -12.91
N GLY A 50 -52.06 27.83 -13.61
CA GLY A 50 -52.52 29.10 -13.04
C GLY A 50 -52.60 30.19 -14.11
N MET A 51 -53.57 31.10 -13.98
CA MET A 51 -53.89 32.14 -14.98
C MET A 51 -52.84 33.28 -15.05
N HIS A 52 -51.78 33.21 -14.23
CA HIS A 52 -50.65 34.12 -14.26
C HIS A 52 -49.43 33.45 -14.87
N ARG A 53 -49.22 33.66 -16.19
CA ARG A 53 -47.98 33.33 -16.90
C ARG A 53 -46.90 34.36 -16.58
N GLY A 54 -46.43 34.37 -15.32
CA GLY A 54 -45.17 35.01 -14.95
C GLY A 54 -44.04 33.97 -14.88
N PRO A 55 -42.76 34.39 -14.75
CA PRO A 55 -41.64 33.51 -14.48
C PRO A 55 -41.71 32.99 -13.03
N GLY A 56 -42.76 32.24 -12.70
CA GLY A 56 -42.93 31.61 -11.40
C GLY A 56 -42.13 30.31 -11.34
N LYS A 57 -41.36 30.12 -10.26
CA LYS A 57 -40.61 28.88 -9.99
C LYS A 57 -41.57 27.68 -10.08
N ARG A 58 -41.23 26.67 -10.89
CA ARG A 58 -42.03 25.45 -11.05
C ARG A 58 -42.02 24.66 -9.74
N GLN A 59 -43.16 24.51 -9.08
CA GLN A 59 -43.21 23.71 -7.84
C GLN A 59 -43.11 22.21 -8.18
N THR A 60 -42.16 21.52 -7.56
CA THR A 60 -41.97 20.07 -7.67
C THR A 60 -43.13 19.34 -6.98
N ALA A 61 -43.62 18.24 -7.58
CA ALA A 61 -44.64 17.44 -6.91
C ALA A 61 -44.05 16.82 -5.62
N PRO A 62 -44.83 16.69 -4.52
CA PRO A 62 -44.35 16.07 -3.29
C PRO A 62 -43.77 14.66 -3.49
N LYS A 63 -44.33 13.90 -4.46
CA LYS A 63 -43.84 12.57 -4.83
C LYS A 63 -42.48 12.60 -5.56
N GLU A 64 -42.29 13.56 -6.46
CA GLU A 64 -41.01 13.77 -7.15
C GLU A 64 -39.94 14.24 -6.15
N ALA A 65 -40.28 15.19 -5.28
CA ALA A 65 -39.39 15.67 -4.23
C ALA A 65 -38.94 14.55 -3.28
N ALA A 66 -39.85 13.67 -2.86
CA ALA A 66 -39.52 12.51 -2.04
C ALA A 66 -38.57 11.53 -2.77
N GLN A 67 -38.76 11.32 -4.08
CA GLN A 67 -37.87 10.47 -4.88
C GLN A 67 -36.48 11.08 -5.02
N TYR A 68 -36.37 12.40 -5.27
CA TYR A 68 -35.08 13.09 -5.32
C TYR A 68 -34.36 13.06 -3.97
N GLN A 69 -35.06 13.31 -2.87
CA GLN A 69 -34.50 13.23 -1.52
C GLN A 69 -34.05 11.81 -1.17
N PHE A 70 -34.80 10.80 -1.60
CA PHE A 70 -34.41 9.40 -1.43
C PHE A 70 -33.12 9.08 -2.21
N ILE A 71 -33.03 9.47 -3.48
CA ILE A 71 -31.83 9.27 -4.31
C ILE A 71 -30.63 10.02 -3.72
N LYS A 72 -30.82 11.27 -3.27
CA LYS A 72 -29.76 12.06 -2.64
C LYS A 72 -29.30 11.48 -1.32
N LYS A 73 -30.23 10.99 -0.49
CA LYS A 73 -29.90 10.28 0.75
C LYS A 73 -29.13 9.01 0.45
N TRP A 74 -29.53 8.25 -0.57
CA TRP A 74 -28.79 7.07 -1.03
C TRP A 74 -27.40 7.42 -1.56
N ASP A 75 -27.27 8.46 -2.38
CA ASP A 75 -25.98 8.94 -2.90
C ASP A 75 -25.07 9.38 -1.74
N LEU A 76 -25.62 10.05 -0.72
CA LEU A 76 -24.85 10.48 0.46
C LEU A 76 -24.45 9.31 1.36
N GLN A 77 -25.36 8.39 1.66
CA GLN A 77 -25.05 7.17 2.42
C GLN A 77 -24.05 6.28 1.68
N MET A 78 -24.17 6.20 0.36
CA MET A 78 -23.19 5.54 -0.47
C MET A 78 -21.86 6.26 -0.32
N ARG A 79 -21.76 7.56 -0.61
CA ARG A 79 -20.50 8.31 -0.50
C ARG A 79 -19.81 8.13 0.84
N GLU A 80 -20.53 8.14 1.97
CA GLU A 80 -19.94 7.84 3.29
C GLU A 80 -19.36 6.41 3.34
N SER A 81 -20.09 5.41 2.84
CA SER A 81 -19.58 4.03 2.75
C SER A 81 -18.48 3.81 1.70
N TRP A 82 -18.44 4.63 0.65
CA TRP A 82 -17.39 4.62 -0.37
C TRP A 82 -16.16 5.35 0.18
N ASP A 83 -16.23 6.59 0.64
CA ASP A 83 -15.06 7.35 1.13
C ASP A 83 -14.29 6.62 2.25
N ASP A 84 -14.99 5.96 3.18
CA ASP A 84 -14.33 5.28 4.30
C ASP A 84 -13.74 3.90 3.93
N LEU A 85 -14.29 3.20 2.92
CA LEU A 85 -13.97 1.79 2.63
C LEU A 85 -13.69 1.43 1.17
N GLU A 86 -13.99 2.27 0.17
CA GLU A 86 -12.91 2.81 -0.66
C GLU A 86 -11.80 1.84 -1.08
N PRO A 87 -10.57 2.14 -0.64
CA PRO A 87 -9.39 1.31 -0.89
C PRO A 87 -9.49 -0.14 -0.40
N PHE A 88 -10.49 -0.48 0.43
CA PHE A 88 -10.59 -1.75 1.16
C PHE A 88 -11.81 -2.60 0.75
N LYS A 89 -12.51 -2.27 -0.35
CA LYS A 89 -13.78 -2.93 -0.75
C LYS A 89 -13.70 -4.43 -1.08
N GLY A 90 -12.50 -5.01 -1.16
CA GLY A 90 -12.29 -6.45 -1.35
C GLY A 90 -11.97 -7.21 -0.05
N LEU A 91 -11.76 -6.52 1.07
CA LEU A 91 -11.34 -7.15 2.32
C LEU A 91 -12.55 -7.62 3.14
N PRO A 92 -12.47 -8.79 3.80
CA PRO A 92 -13.48 -9.20 4.77
C PRO A 92 -13.57 -8.17 5.90
N LYS A 93 -14.80 -7.89 6.35
CA LYS A 93 -15.01 -6.98 7.48
C LYS A 93 -14.49 -7.63 8.77
N PRO A 94 -13.75 -6.90 9.61
CA PRO A 94 -13.37 -7.40 10.94
C PRO A 94 -14.61 -7.60 11.81
N LYS A 95 -14.46 -8.38 12.88
CA LYS A 95 -15.52 -8.61 13.86
C LYS A 95 -15.83 -7.32 14.61
N ALA A 96 -17.10 -6.91 14.59
CA ALA A 96 -17.58 -5.70 15.27
C ALA A 96 -17.85 -6.00 16.75
N GLN A 97 -16.79 -5.96 17.56
CA GLN A 97 -16.84 -6.09 19.02
C GLN A 97 -16.29 -4.84 19.69
N PHE A 98 -16.81 -4.56 20.89
CA PHE A 98 -16.16 -3.60 21.79
C PHE A 98 -14.78 -4.14 22.16
N GLY A 99 -13.72 -3.37 21.94
CA GLY A 99 -12.33 -3.78 22.18
C GLY A 99 -11.56 -4.18 20.92
N ASN A 100 -12.25 -4.43 19.80
CA ASN A 100 -11.59 -4.75 18.52
C ASN A 100 -11.39 -3.51 17.62
N GLU A 101 -11.34 -2.30 18.20
CA GLU A 101 -11.20 -1.06 17.43
C GLU A 101 -9.92 -1.04 16.58
N ALA A 102 -8.86 -1.72 17.04
CA ALA A 102 -7.60 -1.82 16.33
C ALA A 102 -7.77 -2.48 14.95
N ALA A 103 -8.73 -3.39 14.77
CA ALA A 103 -8.99 -4.04 13.49
C ALA A 103 -9.78 -3.15 12.51
N GLU A 104 -10.52 -2.16 13.01
CA GLU A 104 -11.30 -1.22 12.19
C GLU A 104 -10.47 -0.02 11.71
N VAL A 105 -9.43 0.35 12.47
CA VAL A 105 -8.50 1.42 12.13
C VAL A 105 -7.66 1.07 10.89
N ILE A 106 -7.34 2.07 10.09
CA ILE A 106 -6.40 1.96 8.97
C ILE A 106 -4.97 2.06 9.52
N TRP A 107 -4.19 0.99 9.37
CA TRP A 107 -2.83 0.89 9.87
C TRP A 107 -1.80 1.47 8.89
N PRO A 108 -1.01 2.47 9.29
CA PRO A 108 0.16 2.89 8.54
C PRO A 108 1.16 1.74 8.40
N TYR A 109 1.61 1.48 7.18
CA TYR A 109 2.61 0.44 6.94
C TYR A 109 3.93 0.70 7.69
N THR A 110 4.29 1.96 7.94
CA THR A 110 5.44 2.33 8.80
C THR A 110 5.35 1.76 10.20
N LEU A 111 4.19 1.89 10.87
CA LEU A 111 4.01 1.36 12.22
C LEU A 111 4.08 -0.16 12.24
N LEU A 112 3.57 -0.82 11.19
CA LEU A 112 3.70 -2.26 11.03
C LEU A 112 5.17 -2.67 10.85
N LEU A 113 5.97 -1.89 10.11
CA LEU A 113 7.41 -2.14 9.95
C LEU A 113 8.24 -1.79 11.20
N GLU A 114 7.80 -0.86 12.04
CA GLU A 114 8.44 -0.59 13.34
C GLU A 114 8.18 -1.73 14.34
N HIS A 115 7.03 -2.39 14.26
CA HIS A 115 6.59 -3.45 15.16
C HIS A 115 6.62 -4.83 14.49
N VAL A 116 7.81 -5.31 14.12
CA VAL A 116 7.96 -6.66 13.57
C VAL A 116 7.98 -7.69 14.69
N ILE A 117 6.84 -8.33 14.94
CA ILE A 117 6.68 -9.35 15.97
C ILE A 117 6.46 -10.71 15.30
N LYS A 118 7.30 -11.69 15.63
CA LYS A 118 7.18 -13.07 15.15
C LYS A 118 6.82 -13.97 16.31
N VAL A 119 5.85 -14.85 16.09
CA VAL A 119 5.44 -15.88 17.07
C VAL A 119 5.61 -17.26 16.45
N HIS A 120 5.63 -18.29 17.30
CA HIS A 120 5.77 -19.67 16.84
C HIS A 120 4.73 -20.05 15.77
N PRO A 121 5.11 -20.73 14.67
CA PRO A 121 4.21 -21.04 13.54
C PRO A 121 3.01 -21.93 13.90
N TYR A 122 3.10 -22.68 15.00
CA TYR A 122 2.00 -23.51 15.50
C TYR A 122 0.98 -22.75 16.36
N THR A 123 1.22 -21.46 16.65
CA THR A 123 0.23 -20.63 17.32
C THR A 123 -0.98 -20.44 16.39
N LYS A 124 -2.16 -20.75 16.90
CA LYS A 124 -3.41 -20.66 16.15
C LYS A 124 -4.06 -19.29 16.27
N SER A 125 -4.22 -18.82 17.49
CA SER A 125 -4.96 -17.60 17.79
C SER A 125 -4.57 -16.99 19.12
N ILE A 126 -4.68 -15.67 19.24
CA ILE A 126 -4.41 -14.92 20.48
C ILE A 126 -5.62 -14.02 20.75
N TYR A 127 -6.24 -14.20 21.92
CA TYR A 127 -7.38 -13.40 22.36
C TYR A 127 -6.99 -12.58 23.59
N ILE A 128 -7.29 -11.29 23.61
CA ILE A 128 -7.12 -10.45 24.81
C ILE A 128 -8.51 -10.05 25.33
N TYR A 129 -8.76 -10.34 26.61
CA TYR A 129 -9.99 -9.98 27.31
C TYR A 129 -9.68 -8.99 28.42
N TYR A 130 -10.40 -7.88 28.45
CA TYR A 130 -10.30 -6.90 29.53
C TYR A 130 -11.66 -6.30 29.89
N SER A 131 -11.82 -5.84 31.13
CA SER A 131 -13.08 -5.26 31.60
C SER A 131 -13.24 -3.80 31.20
N GLN A 132 -14.48 -3.34 31.07
CA GLN A 132 -14.78 -1.92 30.87
C GLN A 132 -14.53 -1.11 32.15
N ARG A 133 -14.82 -1.69 33.32
CA ARG A 133 -14.74 -1.00 34.61
C ARG A 133 -13.94 -1.80 35.62
N GLN A 134 -13.14 -1.08 36.39
CA GLN A 134 -12.33 -1.62 37.48
C GLN A 134 -12.61 -0.80 38.73
N SER A 135 -12.64 -1.47 39.88
CA SER A 135 -12.85 -0.85 41.19
C SER A 135 -11.53 -0.46 41.85
N SER A 136 -10.45 -1.19 41.57
CA SER A 136 -9.12 -0.92 42.12
C SER A 136 -8.22 -0.15 41.15
N THR A 137 -7.26 0.61 41.69
CA THR A 137 -6.24 1.30 40.90
C THR A 137 -5.33 0.32 40.16
N GLN A 138 -5.00 -0.82 40.78
CA GLN A 138 -4.20 -1.87 40.19
C GLN A 138 -4.95 -2.56 39.03
N GLY A 139 -6.24 -2.83 39.19
CA GLY A 139 -7.07 -3.38 38.10
C GLY A 139 -7.20 -2.40 36.95
N ALA A 140 -7.38 -1.11 37.23
CA ALA A 140 -7.38 -0.07 36.20
C ALA A 140 -6.03 -0.01 35.44
N LEU A 141 -4.90 -0.15 36.14
CA LEU A 141 -3.59 -0.25 35.52
C LEU A 141 -3.49 -1.49 34.62
N ALA A 142 -3.92 -2.65 35.10
CA ALA A 142 -3.93 -3.91 34.33
C ALA A 142 -4.79 -3.83 33.06
N ALA A 143 -5.99 -3.24 33.16
CA ALA A 143 -6.87 -3.04 32.01
C ALA A 143 -6.27 -2.06 30.99
N ASN A 144 -5.61 -0.99 31.43
CA ASN A 144 -4.91 -0.07 30.54
C ASN A 144 -3.71 -0.72 29.84
N VAL A 145 -2.96 -1.58 30.55
CA VAL A 145 -1.89 -2.39 29.96
C VAL A 145 -2.45 -3.34 28.89
N ALA A 146 -3.52 -4.09 29.22
CA ALA A 146 -4.17 -5.01 28.27
C ALA A 146 -4.65 -4.27 27.01
N LYS A 147 -5.31 -3.12 27.20
CA LYS A 147 -5.76 -2.26 26.11
C LYS A 147 -4.60 -1.76 25.26
N ARG A 148 -3.48 -1.35 25.89
CA ARG A 148 -2.29 -0.90 25.17
C ARG A 148 -1.70 -2.02 24.31
N VAL A 149 -1.58 -3.23 24.86
CA VAL A 149 -1.10 -4.42 24.10
C VAL A 149 -2.01 -4.71 22.92
N ALA A 150 -3.33 -4.69 23.13
CA ALA A 150 -4.30 -4.92 22.07
C ALA A 150 -4.20 -3.90 20.94
N GLN A 151 -4.05 -2.62 21.28
CA GLN A 151 -3.98 -1.52 20.32
C GLN A 151 -2.63 -1.40 19.62
N GLU A 152 -1.53 -1.78 20.27
CA GLU A 152 -0.18 -1.56 19.74
C GLU A 152 0.41 -2.80 19.06
N TYR A 153 0.16 -4.01 19.59
CA TYR A 153 0.92 -5.20 19.20
C TYR A 153 0.12 -6.30 18.51
N LEU A 154 -1.20 -6.41 18.73
CA LEU A 154 -1.97 -7.51 18.13
C LEU A 154 -2.05 -7.45 16.61
N ILE A 155 -2.37 -6.28 16.04
CA ILE A 155 -2.44 -6.14 14.58
C ILE A 155 -1.08 -6.39 13.92
N PRO A 156 0.05 -5.86 14.44
CA PRO A 156 1.36 -6.28 13.94
C PRO A 156 1.63 -7.79 14.05
N ILE A 157 1.19 -8.46 15.12
CA ILE A 157 1.33 -9.93 15.23
C ILE A 157 0.61 -10.65 14.08
N THR A 158 -0.67 -10.38 13.83
CA THR A 158 -1.38 -11.05 12.71
C THR A 158 -0.85 -10.61 11.34
N PHE A 159 -0.43 -9.34 11.21
CA PHE A 159 0.13 -8.83 9.97
C PHE A 159 1.41 -9.58 9.56
N HIS A 160 2.33 -9.76 10.52
CA HIS A 160 3.61 -10.45 10.29
C HIS A 160 3.53 -11.97 10.38
N ASN A 161 2.45 -12.51 10.94
CA ASN A 161 2.18 -13.94 11.06
C ASN A 161 0.79 -14.23 10.47
N SER A 162 0.72 -14.36 9.15
CA SER A 162 -0.53 -14.45 8.38
C SER A 162 -1.44 -15.62 8.79
N HIS A 163 -0.91 -16.63 9.48
CA HIS A 163 -1.67 -17.77 9.98
C HIS A 163 -2.31 -17.53 11.36
N VAL A 164 -1.91 -16.51 12.11
CA VAL A 164 -2.39 -16.26 13.48
C VAL A 164 -3.61 -15.35 13.44
N TYR A 165 -4.70 -15.80 14.03
CA TYR A 165 -5.88 -14.95 14.27
C TYR A 165 -5.72 -14.18 15.57
N VAL A 166 -6.00 -12.88 15.57
CA VAL A 166 -5.96 -12.06 16.78
C VAL A 166 -7.31 -11.39 16.99
N GLU A 167 -7.75 -11.32 18.24
CA GLU A 167 -9.01 -10.67 18.60
C GLU A 167 -8.89 -10.07 19.99
N THR A 168 -9.63 -8.99 20.21
CA THR A 168 -9.73 -8.34 21.51
C THR A 168 -11.19 -8.08 21.83
N GLU A 169 -11.56 -8.32 23.07
CA GLU A 169 -12.91 -8.10 23.55
C GLU A 169 -12.90 -7.38 24.91
N MET A 170 -13.66 -6.30 24.98
CA MET A 170 -13.92 -5.55 26.20
C MET A 170 -15.23 -6.05 26.83
N LEU A 171 -15.12 -6.67 27.99
CA LEU A 171 -16.24 -7.22 28.73
C LEU A 171 -16.93 -6.12 29.55
N LEU A 172 -18.26 -6.03 29.45
CA LEU A 172 -19.08 -5.04 30.16
C LEU A 172 -19.35 -5.46 31.62
N GLU A 173 -18.29 -5.76 32.35
CA GLU A 173 -18.32 -6.22 33.74
C GLU A 173 -17.31 -5.47 34.61
N TYR A 174 -17.44 -5.64 35.93
CA TYR A 174 -16.43 -5.24 36.90
C TYR A 174 -15.47 -6.41 37.12
N SER A 175 -14.25 -6.30 36.61
CA SER A 175 -13.20 -7.29 36.82
C SER A 175 -11.85 -6.60 36.97
N GLU A 176 -10.99 -7.12 37.85
CA GLU A 176 -9.69 -6.53 38.18
C GLU A 176 -8.52 -7.20 37.43
N THR A 177 -8.76 -8.33 36.76
CA THR A 177 -7.70 -9.12 36.15
C THR A 177 -8.05 -9.41 34.69
N PRO A 178 -7.49 -8.66 33.74
CA PRO A 178 -7.55 -9.02 32.33
C PRO A 178 -6.66 -10.23 32.03
N TRP A 179 -6.92 -10.93 30.93
CA TRP A 179 -6.16 -12.11 30.54
C TRP A 179 -6.00 -12.25 29.04
N VAL A 180 -5.00 -13.01 28.64
CA VAL A 180 -4.73 -13.40 27.25
C VAL A 180 -4.94 -14.91 27.12
N VAL A 181 -5.61 -15.34 26.06
CA VAL A 181 -5.74 -16.76 25.70
C VAL A 181 -4.93 -17.02 24.44
N VAL A 182 -3.92 -17.88 24.54
CA VAL A 182 -3.11 -18.34 23.40
C VAL A 182 -3.56 -19.76 23.07
N ASN A 183 -3.99 -20.00 21.83
CA ASN A 183 -4.32 -21.33 21.34
C ASN A 183 -3.27 -21.82 20.35
N CYS A 184 -3.00 -23.12 20.35
CA CYS A 184 -2.12 -23.80 19.41
C CYS A 184 -2.95 -24.60 18.38
N LEU A 185 -2.32 -24.98 17.25
CA LEU A 185 -2.96 -25.75 16.19
C LEU A 185 -3.37 -27.17 16.63
N ASP A 186 -2.68 -27.73 17.62
CA ASP A 186 -2.98 -29.06 18.19
C ASP A 186 -4.16 -29.05 19.19
N GLY A 187 -4.79 -27.89 19.40
CA GLY A 187 -5.92 -27.70 20.31
C GLY A 187 -5.53 -27.37 21.75
N ALA A 188 -4.22 -27.36 22.09
CA ALA A 188 -3.78 -26.87 23.40
C ALA A 188 -4.04 -25.37 23.53
N HIS A 189 -4.29 -24.91 24.76
CA HIS A 189 -4.44 -23.49 25.08
C HIS A 189 -3.76 -23.14 26.40
N GLN A 190 -3.33 -21.88 26.52
CA GLN A 190 -2.76 -21.32 27.73
C GLN A 190 -3.41 -19.97 28.03
N VAL A 191 -3.71 -19.74 29.31
CA VAL A 191 -4.27 -18.47 29.79
C VAL A 191 -3.21 -17.72 30.58
N LEU A 192 -2.95 -16.46 30.20
CA LEU A 192 -1.98 -15.58 30.82
C LEU A 192 -2.71 -14.42 31.51
N PRO A 193 -2.75 -14.36 32.85
CA PRO A 193 -3.30 -13.20 33.54
C PRO A 193 -2.35 -12.00 33.43
N ILE A 194 -2.91 -10.81 33.23
CA ILE A 194 -2.15 -9.56 33.16
C ILE A 194 -2.09 -8.95 34.56
N LYS A 195 -0.89 -8.93 35.16
CA LYS A 195 -0.64 -8.46 36.53
C LYS A 195 0.57 -7.51 36.56
N PRO A 196 0.41 -6.24 36.12
CA PRO A 196 1.50 -5.29 36.16
C PRO A 196 1.90 -4.95 37.60
N GLN A 197 3.16 -4.53 37.78
CA GLN A 197 3.63 -4.05 39.07
C GLN A 197 3.09 -2.63 39.33
N GLU A 198 2.78 -2.29 40.59
CA GLU A 198 2.09 -1.03 40.94
C GLU A 198 2.84 0.24 40.52
N SER A 199 4.17 0.20 40.40
CA SER A 199 5.02 1.34 40.01
C SER A 199 5.42 1.34 38.53
N GLN A 200 4.94 0.38 37.74
CA GLN A 200 5.34 0.21 36.35
C GLN A 200 4.55 1.15 35.43
N SER A 201 5.20 1.68 34.41
CA SER A 201 4.48 2.44 33.38
C SER A 201 3.62 1.50 32.52
N VAL A 202 2.51 2.01 31.97
CA VAL A 202 1.63 1.23 31.07
C VAL A 202 2.42 0.66 29.88
N LYS A 203 3.40 1.41 29.38
CA LYS A 203 4.23 0.99 28.25
C LYS A 203 5.15 -0.18 28.63
N GLU A 204 5.89 -0.07 29.73
CA GLU A 204 6.74 -1.17 30.21
C GLU A 204 5.92 -2.42 30.53
N GLY A 205 4.74 -2.25 31.14
CA GLY A 205 3.82 -3.36 31.39
C GLY A 205 3.32 -4.01 30.11
N ALA A 206 3.09 -3.23 29.05
CA ALA A 206 2.66 -3.76 27.76
C ALA A 206 3.79 -4.54 27.06
N GLU A 207 5.03 -4.07 27.13
CA GLU A 207 6.21 -4.77 26.62
C GLU A 207 6.46 -6.08 27.39
N GLU A 208 6.28 -6.09 28.72
CA GLU A 208 6.38 -7.30 29.53
C GLU A 208 5.30 -8.33 29.16
N VAL A 209 4.05 -7.90 29.01
CA VAL A 209 2.95 -8.77 28.57
C VAL A 209 3.21 -9.30 27.15
N LEU A 210 3.70 -8.47 26.23
CA LEU A 210 4.09 -8.91 24.89
C LEU A 210 5.15 -10.03 24.96
N ASN A 211 6.19 -9.85 25.76
CA ASN A 211 7.22 -10.86 25.95
C ASN A 211 6.65 -12.15 26.53
N ALA A 212 5.72 -12.05 27.50
CA ALA A 212 5.03 -13.22 28.06
C ALA A 212 4.18 -13.95 27.01
N ILE A 213 3.48 -13.22 26.13
CA ILE A 213 2.71 -13.81 25.02
C ILE A 213 3.63 -14.55 24.05
N VAL A 214 4.75 -13.95 23.65
CA VAL A 214 5.71 -14.58 22.74
C VAL A 214 6.31 -15.84 23.37
N GLN A 215 6.74 -15.75 24.63
CA GLN A 215 7.27 -16.91 25.37
C GLN A 215 6.24 -18.04 25.52
N ALA A 216 4.97 -17.71 25.76
CA ALA A 216 3.89 -18.69 25.79
C ALA A 216 3.68 -19.34 24.43
N CYS A 217 3.66 -18.55 23.34
CA CYS A 217 3.59 -19.09 21.97
C CYS A 217 4.73 -20.07 21.69
N ASP A 218 5.96 -19.73 22.06
CA ASP A 218 7.13 -20.59 21.85
C ASP A 218 7.08 -21.86 22.69
N THR A 219 6.70 -21.74 23.97
CA THR A 219 6.59 -22.89 24.88
C THR A 219 5.50 -23.85 24.40
N MET A 220 4.34 -23.32 24.02
CA MET A 220 3.24 -24.10 23.46
C MET A 220 3.62 -24.74 22.13
N GLY A 221 4.26 -23.98 21.24
CA GLY A 221 4.73 -24.49 19.95
C GLY A 221 5.74 -25.64 20.07
N ASN A 222 6.67 -25.53 21.01
CA ASN A 222 7.67 -26.57 21.28
C ASN A 222 7.10 -27.81 21.98
N SER A 223 5.94 -27.68 22.63
CA SER A 223 5.26 -28.79 23.33
C SER A 223 4.21 -29.50 22.47
N VAL A 224 4.08 -29.13 21.20
CA VAL A 224 3.20 -29.81 20.24
C VAL A 224 3.58 -31.28 20.12
N LYS A 225 2.59 -32.16 20.35
CA LYS A 225 2.79 -33.62 20.36
C LYS A 225 3.14 -34.19 18.99
N ASP A 226 2.44 -33.75 17.94
CA ASP A 226 2.68 -34.19 16.56
C ASP A 226 2.99 -32.98 15.66
N PRO A 227 4.28 -32.62 15.51
CA PRO A 227 4.67 -31.46 14.71
C PRO A 227 4.41 -31.67 13.20
N LYS A 228 4.40 -32.92 12.70
CA LYS A 228 4.15 -33.17 11.27
C LYS A 228 2.70 -32.87 10.92
N GLU A 229 1.79 -33.33 11.77
CA GLU A 229 0.37 -33.04 11.62
C GLU A 229 0.07 -31.55 11.79
N ALA A 230 0.67 -30.91 12.80
CA ALA A 230 0.52 -29.46 12.99
C ALA A 230 1.02 -28.65 11.79
N MET A 231 2.13 -29.07 11.15
CA MET A 231 2.63 -28.44 9.93
C MET A 231 1.70 -28.66 8.73
N ARG A 232 1.08 -29.85 8.60
CA ARG A 232 0.06 -30.09 7.58
C ARG A 232 -1.13 -29.16 7.76
N ILE A 233 -1.67 -29.08 8.97
CA ILE A 233 -2.77 -28.16 9.32
C ILE A 233 -2.38 -26.72 9.01
N LEU A 234 -1.15 -26.31 9.35
CA LEU A 234 -0.66 -24.96 9.06
C LEU A 234 -0.63 -24.68 7.55
N SER A 235 -0.17 -25.63 6.73
CA SER A 235 -0.09 -25.47 5.28
C SER A 235 -1.46 -25.38 4.60
N GLU A 236 -2.47 -26.05 5.14
CA GLU A 236 -3.84 -26.03 4.63
C GLU A 236 -4.65 -24.82 5.15
N ARG A 237 -4.14 -24.14 6.17
CA ARG A 237 -4.85 -23.06 6.84
C ARG A 237 -4.86 -21.78 6.00
N PRO A 238 -6.02 -21.13 5.81
CA PRO A 238 -6.08 -19.85 5.11
C PRO A 238 -5.45 -18.71 5.93
N MET A 239 -5.09 -17.63 5.23
CA MET A 239 -4.60 -16.41 5.84
C MET A 239 -5.68 -15.78 6.73
N GLN A 240 -5.30 -15.39 7.95
CA GLN A 240 -6.17 -14.79 8.96
C GLN A 240 -6.14 -13.26 8.95
N ASN A 241 -5.08 -12.65 8.39
CA ASN A 241 -4.87 -11.21 8.38
C ASN A 241 -5.61 -10.47 7.24
N GLN A 242 -6.51 -11.13 6.52
CA GLN A 242 -7.21 -10.56 5.36
C GLN A 242 -8.08 -9.34 5.70
N TYR A 243 -8.53 -9.20 6.95
CA TYR A 243 -9.37 -8.07 7.38
C TYR A 243 -8.55 -6.81 7.70
N VAL A 244 -7.22 -6.90 7.77
CA VAL A 244 -6.36 -5.79 8.18
C VAL A 244 -6.33 -4.72 7.09
N ARG A 245 -6.69 -3.50 7.45
CA ARG A 245 -6.68 -2.35 6.54
C ARG A 245 -5.32 -1.68 6.61
N VAL A 246 -4.49 -1.89 5.58
CA VAL A 246 -3.13 -1.34 5.53
C VAL A 246 -3.06 -0.16 4.58
N ASN A 247 -2.47 0.94 5.03
CA ASN A 247 -2.12 2.08 4.20
C ASN A 247 -0.64 1.98 3.78
N TYR A 248 -0.40 1.61 2.51
CA TYR A 248 0.93 1.46 1.91
C TYR A 248 1.56 2.80 1.45
N GLN A 249 1.27 3.89 2.14
CA GLN A 249 1.79 5.27 2.01
C GLN A 249 2.69 5.57 0.78
N TRP A 250 3.99 5.25 0.83
CA TRP A 250 4.97 5.46 -0.26
C TRP A 250 5.78 4.21 -0.57
N TYR A 251 5.41 3.06 -0.01
CA TYR A 251 6.19 1.83 -0.14
C TYR A 251 5.89 1.09 -1.45
N GLY A 252 4.72 1.31 -2.04
CA GLY A 252 4.22 0.57 -3.20
C GLY A 252 2.99 -0.25 -2.86
N ASP A 253 2.03 -0.24 -3.78
CA ASP A 253 0.74 -0.91 -3.61
C ASP A 253 0.88 -2.42 -3.84
N THR A 254 1.74 -2.80 -4.79
CA THR A 254 2.05 -4.20 -5.08
C THR A 254 3.24 -4.71 -4.26
N PRO A 255 3.29 -6.02 -3.94
CA PRO A 255 4.49 -6.63 -3.33
C PRO A 255 5.76 -6.36 -4.15
N GLU A 256 5.67 -6.39 -5.48
CA GLU A 256 6.77 -6.15 -6.41
C GLU A 256 7.33 -4.73 -6.28
N GLU A 257 6.48 -3.71 -6.15
CA GLU A 257 6.92 -2.33 -5.90
C GLU A 257 7.61 -2.20 -4.54
N ARG A 258 7.05 -2.80 -3.50
CA ARG A 258 7.64 -2.80 -2.14
C ARG A 258 9.01 -3.47 -2.11
N MET A 259 9.18 -4.52 -2.91
CA MET A 259 10.42 -5.28 -3.01
C MET A 259 11.28 -4.87 -4.21
N SER A 260 10.99 -3.76 -4.88
CA SER A 260 11.71 -3.31 -6.08
C SER A 260 13.20 -3.05 -5.86
N HIS A 261 13.61 -2.84 -4.61
CA HIS A 261 15.00 -2.66 -4.18
C HIS A 261 15.73 -3.99 -3.91
N LEU A 262 15.04 -5.13 -4.03
CA LEU A 262 15.55 -6.48 -3.81
C LEU A 262 15.40 -7.33 -5.08
N VAL A 263 16.23 -8.36 -5.22
CA VAL A 263 16.09 -9.34 -6.31
C VAL A 263 15.17 -10.47 -5.86
N LYS A 264 14.09 -10.71 -6.60
CA LYS A 264 13.14 -11.81 -6.39
C LYS A 264 13.60 -13.06 -7.16
N TRP A 265 14.20 -14.02 -6.46
CA TRP A 265 14.66 -15.29 -7.03
C TRP A 265 13.58 -16.38 -6.98
N ASP A 266 12.65 -16.24 -6.06
CA ASP A 266 11.46 -17.07 -5.87
C ASP A 266 10.38 -16.65 -6.87
N PHE A 267 10.49 -17.16 -8.09
CA PHE A 267 9.45 -16.99 -9.12
C PHE A 267 9.07 -18.33 -9.73
N GLU A 268 7.77 -18.51 -9.99
CA GLU A 268 7.26 -19.67 -10.70
C GLU A 268 7.35 -19.42 -12.21
N PRO A 269 8.00 -20.30 -13.01
CA PRO A 269 8.14 -20.08 -14.45
C PRO A 269 6.80 -19.95 -15.19
N GLU A 270 5.76 -20.61 -14.70
CA GLU A 270 4.42 -20.55 -15.27
C GLU A 270 3.76 -19.18 -15.10
N GLU A 271 4.03 -18.48 -13.99
CA GLU A 271 3.51 -17.14 -13.70
C GLU A 271 4.27 -16.06 -14.47
N VAL A 272 5.59 -16.21 -14.63
CA VAL A 272 6.44 -15.20 -15.31
C VAL A 272 6.28 -15.23 -16.82
N THR A 273 5.90 -16.39 -17.39
CA THR A 273 5.75 -16.53 -18.84
C THR A 273 4.53 -15.74 -19.35
N PRO A 274 4.70 -14.69 -20.20
CA PRO A 274 3.58 -13.87 -20.62
C PRO A 274 2.56 -14.66 -21.46
N GLN A 275 1.30 -14.64 -21.04
CA GLN A 275 0.18 -15.31 -21.71
C GLN A 275 -0.53 -14.37 -22.70
N LEU A 276 0.24 -13.87 -23.67
CA LEU A 276 -0.24 -12.93 -24.69
C LEU A 276 0.08 -13.45 -26.09
N HIS A 277 -0.83 -13.19 -27.04
CA HIS A 277 -0.51 -13.40 -28.45
C HIS A 277 0.68 -12.51 -28.85
N SER A 278 1.61 -13.03 -29.64
CA SER A 278 2.85 -12.31 -30.02
C SER A 278 3.68 -11.79 -28.83
N ARG A 279 3.70 -12.51 -27.69
CA ARG A 279 4.44 -12.13 -26.47
C ARG A 279 5.87 -11.65 -26.71
N THR A 280 6.62 -12.29 -27.60
CA THR A 280 8.02 -11.90 -27.89
C THR A 280 8.11 -10.48 -28.43
N LYS A 281 7.19 -10.06 -29.30
CA LYS A 281 7.14 -8.69 -29.81
C LYS A 281 6.92 -7.68 -28.66
N HIS A 282 5.94 -7.94 -27.80
CA HIS A 282 5.64 -7.07 -26.66
C HIS A 282 6.81 -6.97 -25.69
N VAL A 283 7.50 -8.08 -25.40
CA VAL A 283 8.67 -8.09 -24.52
C VAL A 283 9.83 -7.30 -25.12
N LEU A 284 10.11 -7.46 -26.41
CA LEU A 284 11.14 -6.66 -27.10
C LEU A 284 10.81 -5.16 -27.06
N ASP A 285 9.54 -4.81 -27.29
CA ASP A 285 9.07 -3.41 -27.21
C ASP A 285 9.23 -2.83 -25.79
N TRP A 286 8.88 -3.58 -24.73
CA TRP A 286 9.04 -3.14 -23.33
C TRP A 286 10.49 -2.98 -22.90
N MET A 287 11.35 -3.93 -23.30
CA MET A 287 12.78 -3.88 -23.00
C MET A 287 13.54 -2.87 -23.87
N ASN A 288 12.88 -2.33 -24.91
CA ASN A 288 13.53 -1.56 -25.97
C ASN A 288 14.76 -2.28 -26.52
N TYR A 289 14.63 -3.59 -26.73
CA TYR A 289 15.66 -4.47 -27.25
C TYR A 289 15.31 -4.86 -28.69
N ASP A 290 16.29 -4.79 -29.58
CA ASP A 290 16.10 -5.02 -31.03
C ASP A 290 15.86 -6.50 -31.38
N GLY A 291 16.30 -7.43 -30.52
CA GLY A 291 16.17 -8.87 -30.77
C GLY A 291 16.95 -9.33 -32.00
N ASN A 292 17.98 -8.57 -32.40
CA ASN A 292 18.71 -8.76 -33.66
C ASN A 292 17.82 -8.70 -34.92
N LEU A 293 16.69 -7.99 -34.87
CA LEU A 293 15.80 -7.80 -36.02
C LEU A 293 16.32 -6.67 -36.95
N PRO A 294 16.13 -6.78 -38.27
CA PRO A 294 16.52 -5.73 -39.20
C PRO A 294 15.68 -4.46 -39.02
N THR A 295 16.31 -3.29 -39.21
CA THR A 295 15.61 -2.00 -39.14
C THR A 295 14.53 -1.87 -40.21
N HIS A 296 13.40 -1.27 -39.84
CA HIS A 296 12.31 -1.02 -40.77
C HIS A 296 12.71 0.00 -41.86
N ASN A 297 12.21 -0.18 -43.09
CA ASN A 297 12.60 0.66 -44.23
C ASN A 297 12.25 2.15 -44.04
N SER A 298 11.17 2.46 -43.29
CA SER A 298 10.81 3.85 -42.97
C SER A 298 11.92 4.57 -42.19
N VAL A 299 12.65 3.85 -41.32
CA VAL A 299 13.81 4.40 -40.60
C VAL A 299 14.89 4.81 -41.60
N ARG A 300 15.21 3.94 -42.57
CA ARG A 300 16.21 4.23 -43.62
C ARG A 300 15.82 5.44 -44.46
N ILE A 301 14.55 5.57 -44.81
CA ILE A 301 14.02 6.71 -45.58
C ILE A 301 14.10 8.00 -44.76
N ASN A 302 13.68 7.95 -43.49
CA ASN A 302 13.73 9.10 -42.59
C ASN A 302 15.18 9.55 -42.36
N VAL A 303 16.11 8.64 -42.12
CA VAL A 303 17.54 8.95 -41.99
C VAL A 303 18.07 9.67 -43.23
N ARG A 304 17.75 9.20 -44.44
CA ARG A 304 18.14 9.90 -45.69
C ARG A 304 17.52 11.29 -45.80
N ARG A 305 16.25 11.44 -45.42
CA ARG A 305 15.55 12.73 -45.45
C ARG A 305 16.16 13.71 -44.44
N GLU A 306 16.43 13.28 -43.22
CA GLU A 306 17.07 14.14 -42.21
C GLU A 306 18.52 14.47 -42.59
N ALA A 307 19.27 13.53 -43.17
CA ALA A 307 20.60 13.80 -43.72
C ALA A 307 20.56 14.87 -44.84
N ALA A 308 19.50 14.88 -45.66
CA ALA A 308 19.30 15.92 -46.68
C ALA A 308 18.91 17.28 -46.06
N ARG A 309 18.08 17.31 -45.00
CA ARG A 309 17.71 18.54 -44.28
C ARG A 309 18.88 19.16 -43.51
N MET A 310 19.69 18.32 -42.87
CA MET A 310 20.87 18.71 -42.11
C MET A 310 22.08 19.04 -42.98
N ARG A 311 21.94 18.90 -44.30
CA ARG A 311 22.98 19.26 -45.26
C ARG A 311 23.15 20.78 -45.29
N LYS A 312 23.95 21.33 -44.36
CA LYS A 312 24.42 22.73 -44.33
C LYS A 312 25.95 22.80 -44.59
N PRO A 313 26.49 23.95 -45.05
CA PRO A 313 27.36 23.98 -46.22
C PRO A 313 28.84 23.70 -45.93
N ASN A 314 29.50 23.17 -46.97
CA ASN A 314 30.94 23.00 -47.16
C ASN A 314 31.77 22.47 -45.97
N ILE A 315 31.90 21.14 -45.91
CA ILE A 315 32.95 20.46 -45.11
C ILE A 315 34.30 20.46 -45.87
N ALA A 316 34.49 21.40 -46.80
CA ALA A 316 35.70 21.51 -47.60
C ALA A 316 36.78 22.25 -46.79
N SER A 317 37.76 21.52 -46.26
CA SER A 317 38.95 22.13 -45.65
C SER A 317 39.96 22.52 -46.72
N GLY A 318 40.53 23.73 -46.63
CA GLY A 318 41.33 24.39 -47.67
C GLY A 318 42.35 23.48 -48.38
N PRO A 319 43.35 22.91 -47.71
CA PRO A 319 44.36 22.07 -48.35
C PRO A 319 43.82 20.74 -48.91
N ARG A 320 42.70 20.25 -48.37
CA ARG A 320 42.08 18.97 -48.75
C ARG A 320 41.30 19.09 -50.06
N THR A 321 40.96 20.30 -50.49
CA THR A 321 40.32 20.56 -51.79
C THR A 321 41.19 20.14 -52.98
N PHE A 322 42.52 20.23 -52.87
CA PHE A 322 43.44 19.74 -53.91
C PHE A 322 43.25 18.23 -54.16
N PHE A 323 43.17 17.42 -53.09
CA PHE A 323 42.91 15.98 -53.20
C PHE A 323 41.45 15.67 -53.57
N ASN A 324 40.49 16.43 -53.04
CA ASN A 324 39.08 16.25 -53.37
C ASN A 324 38.78 16.55 -54.86
N SER A 325 39.60 17.38 -55.52
CA SER A 325 39.48 17.67 -56.95
C SER A 325 39.84 16.49 -57.87
N ALA A 326 40.51 15.46 -57.35
CA ALA A 326 40.83 14.25 -58.11
C ALA A 326 39.57 13.52 -58.63
N GLY A 327 38.43 13.68 -57.96
CA GLY A 327 37.14 13.15 -58.42
C GLY A 327 36.59 13.82 -59.69
N ALA A 328 37.00 15.06 -59.98
CA ALA A 328 36.53 15.84 -61.12
C ALA A 328 37.26 15.52 -62.45
N ARG A 329 38.27 14.62 -62.43
CA ARG A 329 38.97 14.01 -63.60
C ARG A 329 39.12 14.92 -64.84
N ALA A 330 39.52 16.18 -64.64
CA ALA A 330 39.61 17.17 -65.71
C ALA A 330 40.81 16.96 -66.65
N ASN A 331 41.74 16.08 -66.29
CA ASN A 331 42.91 15.77 -67.12
C ASN A 331 42.51 14.78 -68.24
N ALA A 332 42.84 15.10 -69.49
CA ALA A 332 42.58 14.26 -70.66
C ALA A 332 43.26 12.88 -70.60
N ARG A 333 44.26 12.72 -69.72
CA ARG A 333 44.94 11.43 -69.44
C ARG A 333 44.16 10.52 -68.48
N THR A 334 43.03 10.97 -67.95
CA THR A 334 42.24 10.20 -66.97
C THR A 334 41.26 9.26 -67.67
N ALA A 335 41.61 7.98 -67.75
CA ALA A 335 40.69 6.98 -68.32
C ALA A 335 39.56 6.62 -67.34
N ARG A 336 38.37 6.32 -67.87
CA ARG A 336 37.19 5.94 -67.05
C ARG A 336 37.31 4.53 -66.49
N PHE A 337 37.82 3.60 -67.30
CA PHE A 337 37.91 2.17 -67.00
C PHE A 337 39.33 1.69 -66.63
N ASN A 338 40.36 2.46 -66.98
CA ASN A 338 41.75 2.21 -66.56
C ASN A 338 42.16 3.25 -65.53
N ASN A 339 42.53 2.81 -64.32
CA ASN A 339 42.98 3.71 -63.26
C ASN A 339 44.11 4.62 -63.76
N SER A 340 44.14 5.85 -63.24
CA SER A 340 44.99 6.98 -63.62
C SER A 340 46.50 6.73 -63.54
N ARG A 341 47.00 5.85 -64.41
CA ARG A 341 48.40 5.74 -64.80
C ARG A 341 48.44 6.05 -66.29
N ALA A 342 48.87 7.27 -66.62
CA ALA A 342 49.29 7.53 -67.99
C ALA A 342 50.52 6.63 -68.27
N PRO A 343 50.62 5.99 -69.45
CA PRO A 343 51.87 5.35 -69.84
C PRO A 343 52.99 6.41 -69.80
N GLN A 344 54.10 6.08 -69.13
CA GLN A 344 55.27 6.95 -69.00
C GLN A 344 55.94 7.21 -70.36
#